data_AF-A0A7J4UMH9-F1
#
_entry.id   AF-A0A7J4UMH9-F1
#
_cell.length_a   1.000
_cell.length_b   1.000
_cell.length_c   1.000
_cell.angle_alpha   90.00
_cell.angle_beta   90.00
_cell.angle_gamma   90.00
#
_symmetry.space_group_name_H-M   'P 1'
#
loop_
_entity.id
_entity.type
_entity.pdbx_description
1 polymer ?
#
loop_
_entity_poly.entity_id
_entity_poly.type
_entity_poly.pdbx_seq_one_letter_code
_entity_poly.pdbx_strand_id
1 'polypeptide(L)'
;MDITIQNDTDNEFIVNLDGMMFSVTLDDDYHKEIAPTATKEELIRASFKFLLDRESKESILKTFNLKVIETYFPEYRDEIKNYL
;
A
#
# COMPACT_ATOMS: atom_id res chain seq x y z
N MET A 1 15.59 0.11 5.27
CA MET A 1 14.38 -0.31 4.55
C MET A 1 14.33 0.49 3.29
N ASP A 2 14.57 -0.15 2.16
CA ASP A 2 14.55 0.49 0.86
C ASP A 2 13.21 0.15 0.19
N ILE A 3 12.32 1.15 0.15
CA ILE A 3 11.06 1.07 -0.60
C ILE A 3 11.13 2.06 -1.75
N THR A 4 11.10 1.54 -2.97
CA THR A 4 10.94 2.36 -4.18
C THR A 4 9.60 2.03 -4.83
N ILE A 5 8.88 3.06 -5.27
CA ILE A 5 7.60 2.93 -5.93
C ILE A 5 7.77 3.48 -7.34
N GLN A 6 7.29 2.74 -8.32
CA GLN A 6 7.23 3.16 -9.71
C GLN A 6 5.78 3.07 -10.15
N ASN A 7 5.24 4.16 -10.69
CA ASN A 7 3.96 4.16 -11.34
C ASN A 7 4.10 3.54 -12.74
N ASP A 8 3.29 2.53 -13.05
CA ASP A 8 3.19 1.95 -14.40
C ASP A 8 2.02 2.60 -15.17
N THR A 9 0.88 2.77 -14.48
CA THR A 9 -0.28 3.54 -14.96
C THR A 9 -0.93 4.31 -13.80
N ASP A 10 -1.93 5.15 -14.08
CA ASP A 10 -2.61 5.99 -13.07
C ASP A 10 -3.05 5.23 -11.80
N ASN A 11 -3.40 3.94 -11.92
CA ASN A 11 -3.85 3.09 -10.81
C ASN A 11 -2.95 1.88 -10.53
N GLU A 12 -1.84 1.70 -11.24
CA GLU A 12 -0.97 0.52 -11.10
C GLU A 12 0.45 0.94 -10.72
N PHE A 13 0.96 0.27 -9.68
CA PHE A 13 2.23 0.61 -9.05
C PHE A 13 3.06 -0.65 -8.86
N ILE A 14 4.35 -0.54 -9.19
CA ILE A 14 5.34 -1.54 -8.84
C ILE A 14 6.09 -1.05 -7.61
N VAL A 15 6.00 -1.82 -6.53
CA VAL A 15 6.72 -1.56 -5.28
C VAL A 15 7.89 -2.54 -5.20
N ASN A 16 9.10 -2.01 -5.03
CA ASN A 16 10.26 -2.80 -4.68
C ASN A 16 10.59 -2.54 -3.21
N LEU A 17 10.53 -3.60 -2.41
CA LEU A 17 10.87 -3.62 -1.00
C LEU A 17 12.06 -4.57 -0.80
N ASP A 18 13.23 -4.01 -0.53
CA ASP A 18 14.48 -4.77 -0.32
C ASP A 18 14.75 -5.85 -1.40
N GLY A 19 14.52 -5.51 -2.68
CA GLY A 19 14.72 -6.42 -3.82
C GLY A 19 13.51 -7.29 -4.17
N MET A 20 12.44 -7.23 -3.38
CA MET A 20 11.21 -7.97 -3.60
C MET A 20 10.18 -7.09 -4.30
N MET A 21 9.68 -7.54 -5.45
CA MET A 21 8.70 -6.80 -6.24
C MET A 21 7.26 -7.18 -5.90
N PHE A 22 6.39 -6.18 -5.90
CA PHE A 22 4.96 -6.25 -5.68
C PHE A 22 4.24 -5.41 -6.72
N SER A 23 3.13 -5.92 -7.24
CA SER A 23 2.23 -5.19 -8.14
C SER A 23 0.99 -4.79 -7.37
N VAL A 24 0.76 -3.49 -7.25
CA VAL A 24 -0.27 -2.92 -6.40
C VAL A 24 -1.19 -2.07 -7.25
N THR A 25 -2.49 -2.31 -7.14
CA THR A 25 -3.49 -1.42 -7.73
C THR A 25 -4.16 -0.55 -6.68
N LEU A 26 -4.45 0.69 -7.02
CA LEU A 26 -5.08 1.65 -6.14
C LEU A 26 -6.11 2.48 -6.90
N ASP A 27 -7.38 2.21 -6.63
CA ASP A 27 -8.50 2.93 -7.24
C ASP A 27 -8.56 4.38 -6.73
N ASP A 28 -8.86 5.32 -7.64
CA ASP A 28 -8.99 6.73 -7.33
C ASP A 28 -10.02 7.02 -6.23
N ASP A 29 -11.18 6.37 -6.32
CA ASP A 29 -12.27 6.59 -5.37
C ASP A 29 -11.87 6.13 -3.98
N TYR A 30 -11.20 4.98 -3.88
CA TYR A 30 -10.72 4.46 -2.61
C TYR A 30 -9.62 5.36 -2.02
N HIS A 31 -8.66 5.80 -2.84
CA HIS A 31 -7.63 6.76 -2.42
C HIS A 31 -8.24 8.05 -1.85
N LYS A 32 -9.21 8.65 -2.57
CA LYS A 32 -9.92 9.86 -2.11
C LYS A 32 -10.70 9.62 -0.81
N GLU A 33 -11.18 8.41 -0.60
CA GLU A 33 -11.96 8.04 0.58
C GLU A 33 -11.11 7.93 1.85
N ILE A 34 -9.89 7.38 1.75
CA ILE A 34 -9.06 7.06 2.93
C ILE A 34 -7.89 8.01 3.15
N ALA A 35 -7.36 8.64 2.10
CA ALA A 35 -6.21 9.54 2.18
C ALA A 35 -6.32 10.70 1.18
N PRO A 36 -7.37 11.55 1.24
CA PRO A 36 -7.64 12.59 0.25
C PRO A 36 -6.54 13.65 0.12
N THR A 37 -5.70 13.82 1.14
CA THR A 37 -4.62 14.81 1.17
C THR A 37 -3.26 14.24 0.81
N ALA A 38 -3.13 12.92 0.74
CA ALA A 38 -1.90 12.24 0.36
C ALA A 38 -1.89 11.97 -1.14
N THR A 39 -0.71 11.70 -1.68
CA THR A 39 -0.55 11.08 -3.00
C THR A 39 -0.73 9.57 -2.90
N LYS A 40 -1.04 8.94 -4.03
CA LYS A 40 -1.13 7.47 -4.11
C LYS A 40 0.16 6.78 -3.68
N GLU A 41 1.31 7.35 -4.03
CA GLU A 41 2.61 6.81 -3.64
C GLU A 41 2.85 6.90 -2.13
N GLU A 42 2.47 8.02 -1.50
CA GLU A 42 2.54 8.17 -0.04
C GLU A 42 1.64 7.17 0.67
N LEU A 43 0.40 7.01 0.19
CA LEU A 43 -0.52 6.01 0.72
C LEU A 43 0.05 4.60 0.58
N ILE A 44 0.50 4.20 -0.61
CA ILE A 44 1.10 2.86 -0.83
C ILE A 44 2.30 2.65 0.09
N ARG A 45 3.19 3.64 0.22
CA ARG A 45 4.35 3.55 1.12
C ARG A 45 3.92 3.37 2.58
N ALA A 46 2.90 4.11 3.02
CA ALA A 46 2.32 3.98 4.35
C ALA A 46 1.72 2.58 4.55
N SER A 47 1.03 2.03 3.55
CA SER A 47 0.45 0.69 3.61
C SER A 47 1.50 -0.40 3.75
N PHE A 48 2.64 -0.30 3.04
CA PHE A 48 3.73 -1.26 3.19
C PHE A 48 4.35 -1.19 4.59
N LYS A 49 4.49 0.00 5.18
CA LYS A 49 4.94 0.12 6.58
C LYS A 49 3.94 -0.55 7.53
N PHE A 50 2.64 -0.27 7.36
CA PHE A 50 1.57 -0.88 8.15
C PHE A 50 1.58 -2.41 8.10
N LEU A 51 1.77 -2.99 6.90
CA LEU A 51 1.85 -4.43 6.71
C LEU A 51 3.09 -5.00 7.39
N LEU A 52 4.24 -4.33 7.28
CA LEU A 52 5.51 -4.83 7.84
C LEU A 52 5.59 -4.78 9.36
N ASP A 53 4.74 -3.96 10.00
CA ASP A 53 4.56 -3.99 11.45
C ASP A 53 3.71 -5.19 11.92
N ARG A 54 3.04 -5.89 11.01
CA ARG A 54 2.09 -6.99 11.30
C ARG A 54 2.51 -8.34 10.76
N GLU A 55 3.15 -8.36 9.60
CA GLU A 55 3.58 -9.56 8.89
C GLU A 55 4.95 -9.38 8.26
N SER A 56 5.60 -10.49 7.92
CA SER A 56 6.89 -10.44 7.22
C SER A 56 6.68 -10.09 5.74
N LYS A 57 7.69 -9.49 5.11
CA LYS A 57 7.62 -9.12 3.68
C LYS A 57 7.36 -10.31 2.75
N GLU A 58 7.75 -11.51 3.15
CA GLU A 58 7.54 -12.76 2.42
C GLU A 58 6.07 -13.21 2.45
N SER A 59 5.30 -12.79 3.45
CA SER A 59 3.87 -13.09 3.61
C SER A 59 2.96 -12.13 2.83
N ILE A 60 3.46 -10.94 2.50
CA ILE A 60 2.70 -9.95 1.72
C ILE A 60 2.38 -10.52 0.33
N LEU A 61 1.12 -10.41 -0.08
CA LEU A 61 0.64 -10.82 -1.40
C LEU A 61 1.44 -10.12 -2.51
N LYS A 62 1.89 -10.86 -3.53
CA LYS A 62 2.68 -10.31 -4.64
C LYS A 62 1.93 -9.36 -5.54
N THR A 63 0.63 -9.61 -5.70
CA THR A 63 -0.24 -8.81 -6.56
C THR A 63 -1.55 -8.61 -5.85
N PHE A 64 -1.94 -7.35 -5.63
CA PHE A 64 -3.19 -7.05 -4.92
C PHE A 64 -3.67 -5.62 -5.17
N ASN A 65 -4.97 -5.41 -5.00
CA ASN A 65 -5.52 -4.06 -4.84
C ASN A 65 -5.38 -3.63 -3.38
N LEU A 66 -4.99 -2.39 -3.13
CA LEU A 66 -4.72 -1.87 -1.79
C LEU A 66 -5.88 -2.08 -0.81
N LYS A 67 -7.12 -2.03 -1.29
CA LYS A 67 -8.33 -2.25 -0.50
C LYS A 67 -8.42 -3.66 0.10
N VAL A 68 -7.73 -4.65 -0.48
CA VAL A 68 -7.73 -6.02 0.06
C VAL A 68 -7.15 -6.06 1.47
N ILE A 69 -6.28 -5.12 1.83
CA ILE A 69 -5.67 -5.03 3.17
C ILE A 69 -6.77 -4.98 4.24
N GLU A 70 -7.87 -4.24 4.01
CA GLU A 70 -9.01 -4.15 4.96
C GLU A 70 -9.70 -5.51 5.22
N THR A 71 -9.57 -6.46 4.30
CA THR A 71 -10.14 -7.81 4.47
C THR A 71 -9.34 -8.62 5.49
N TYR A 72 -8.03 -8.38 5.58
CA TYR A 72 -7.13 -9.05 6.52
C TYR A 72 -6.95 -8.26 7.81
N PHE A 73 -6.97 -6.92 7.71
CA PHE A 73 -6.76 -5.99 8.81
C PHE A 73 -7.87 -4.92 8.80
N PRO A 74 -9.03 -5.19 9.43
CA PRO A 74 -10.16 -4.27 9.44
C PRO A 74 -9.84 -2.88 10.01
N GLU A 75 -8.82 -2.77 10.87
CA GLU A 75 -8.35 -1.52 11.45
C GLU A 75 -7.54 -0.64 10.49
N TYR A 76 -7.12 -1.18 9.34
CA TYR A 76 -6.24 -0.52 8.37
C TYR A 76 -6.69 0.91 8.05
N ARG A 77 -7.99 1.08 7.78
CA ARG A 77 -8.56 2.36 7.37
C ARG A 77 -8.41 3.46 8.42
N ASP A 78 -8.50 3.10 9.70
CA ASP A 78 -8.38 4.05 10.80
C ASP A 78 -6.91 4.28 11.16
N GLU A 79 -6.08 3.24 11.10
CA GLU A 79 -4.68 3.31 11.47
C GLU A 79 -3.78 3.93 10.41
N ILE A 80 -4.12 3.84 9.12
CA ILE A 80 -3.25 4.30 8.02
C ILE A 80 -2.86 5.77 8.15
N LYS A 81 -3.71 6.57 8.81
CA LYS A 81 -3.47 7.99 9.12
C LYS A 81 -2.25 8.23 10.03
N ASN A 82 -1.83 7.23 10.80
CA ASN A 82 -0.63 7.30 11.64
C ASN A 82 0.65 6.99 10.86
N TYR A 83 0.53 6.45 9.65
CA TYR A 83 1.65 6.08 8.78
C TYR A 83 1.86 7.06 7.62
N LEU A 84 0.87 7.94 7.37
CA LEU A 84 0.90 9.08 6.46
C LEU A 84 1.60 10.27 7.14
#